data_AF-A0A7W0DNS2-F1
#
_entry.id   AF-A0A7W0DNS2-F1
#
_cell.length_a   1.000
_cell.length_b   1.000
_cell.length_c   1.000
_cell.angle_alpha   90.00
_cell.angle_beta   90.00
_cell.angle_gamma   90.00
#
_symmetry.space_group_name_H-M   'P 1'
#
loop_
_entity.id
_entity.type
_entity.pdbx_description
1 polymer ?
#
loop_
_entity_poly.entity_id
_entity_poly.type
_entity_poly.pdbx_seq_one_letter_code
_entity_poly.pdbx_strand_id
1 'polypeptide(L)'
;MFLPKDTAGKRTHHLHVFGVASPHPRENRIFRDYLRARPETARRYEASKRRAADLHPDSRARYGDAKEAVVLEVMAEARLWAVSRRPGP
;
A
#
# COMPACT_ATOMS: atom_id res chain seq x y z
N MET A 1 15.77 2.11 -3.83
CA MET A 1 15.79 3.39 -4.59
C MET A 1 14.36 3.76 -4.97
N PHE A 2 14.00 5.03 -4.85
CA PHE A 2 12.69 5.55 -5.25
C PHE A 2 12.86 6.60 -6.34
N LEU A 3 12.18 6.45 -7.47
CA LEU A 3 12.27 7.32 -8.64
C LEU A 3 10.87 7.82 -9.02
N PRO A 4 10.54 9.09 -8.74
CA PRO A 4 9.31 9.69 -9.23
C PRO A 4 9.47 10.21 -10.66
N LYS A 5 8.44 10.02 -11.50
CA LYS A 5 8.26 10.82 -12.71
C LYS A 5 7.34 12.00 -12.37
N ASP A 6 7.88 13.20 -12.44
CA ASP A 6 7.16 14.46 -12.28
C ASP A 6 7.07 15.17 -13.64
N THR A 7 5.90 15.69 -13.98
CA THR A 7 5.68 16.50 -15.18
C THR A 7 4.90 17.74 -14.77
N ALA A 8 5.58 18.89 -14.75
CA ALA A 8 5.02 20.18 -14.35
C ALA A 8 4.35 20.17 -12.95
N GLY A 9 4.99 19.56 -11.96
CA GLY A 9 4.49 19.45 -10.58
C GLY A 9 3.49 18.32 -10.38
N LYS A 10 3.14 17.57 -11.44
CA LYS A 10 2.25 16.42 -11.37
C LYS A 10 3.03 15.12 -11.43
N ARG A 11 3.07 14.41 -10.31
CA ARG A 11 3.67 13.08 -10.22
C ARG A 11 2.74 12.04 -10.83
N THR A 12 3.18 11.41 -11.92
CA THR A 12 2.37 10.41 -12.66
C THR A 12 2.79 8.98 -12.37
N HIS A 13 4.09 8.75 -12.14
CA HIS A 13 4.63 7.40 -11.91
C HIS A 13 5.58 7.40 -10.72
N HIS A 14 5.58 6.28 -9.99
CA HIS A 14 6.50 5.99 -8.90
C HIS A 14 7.17 4.65 -9.19
N LEU A 15 8.48 4.66 -9.42
CA LEU A 15 9.27 3.44 -9.56
C LEU A 15 9.99 3.15 -8.25
N HIS A 16 9.68 2.00 -7.66
CA HIS A 16 10.39 1.47 -6.51
C HIS A 16 11.32 0.35 -6.97
N VAL A 17 12.62 0.56 -6.84
CA VAL A 17 13.65 -0.43 -7.15
C VAL A 17 14.22 -0.98 -5.85
N PHE A 18 14.21 -2.30 -5.73
CA PHE A 18 14.66 -3.03 -4.56
C PHE A 18 15.79 -4.00 -4.93
N GLY A 19 16.73 -4.24 -4.01
CA GLY A 19 17.73 -5.29 -4.18
C GLY A 19 17.10 -6.69 -4.19
N VAL A 20 17.81 -7.66 -4.76
CA VAL A 20 17.30 -9.03 -4.96
C VAL A 20 16.87 -9.73 -3.68
N ALA A 21 17.52 -9.45 -2.55
CA ALA A 21 17.20 -10.02 -1.24
C ALA A 21 16.10 -9.25 -0.49
N SER A 22 15.55 -8.18 -1.08
CA SER A 22 14.54 -7.36 -0.40
C SER A 22 13.20 -8.10 -0.28
N PRO A 23 12.55 -8.08 0.90
CA PRO A 23 11.22 -8.68 1.07
C PRO A 23 10.11 -7.81 0.45
N HIS A 24 10.35 -6.51 0.26
CA HIS A 24 9.32 -5.53 -0.12
C HIS A 24 8.56 -5.87 -1.42
N PRO A 25 9.18 -6.35 -2.51
CA PRO A 25 8.43 -6.75 -3.71
C PRO A 25 7.40 -7.84 -3.42
N ARG A 26 7.72 -8.80 -2.54
CA ARG A 26 6.80 -9.86 -2.13
C ARG A 26 5.67 -9.30 -1.28
N GLU A 27 5.98 -8.44 -0.31
CA GLU A 27 4.96 -7.81 0.56
C GLU A 27 4.00 -6.93 -0.25
N ASN A 28 4.51 -6.15 -1.19
CA ASN A 28 3.70 -5.33 -2.10
C ASN A 28 2.73 -6.19 -2.92
N ARG A 29 3.18 -7.36 -3.41
CA ARG A 29 2.33 -8.32 -4.13
C ARG A 29 1.26 -8.92 -3.22
N ILE A 30 1.62 -9.33 -2.01
CA ILE A 30 0.69 -9.88 -1.01
C ILE A 30 -0.39 -8.86 -0.67
N PHE A 31 -0.02 -7.61 -0.37
CA PHE A 31 -0.95 -6.52 -0.07
C PHE A 31 -1.92 -6.28 -1.24
N ARG A 32 -1.40 -6.18 -2.47
CA ARG A 32 -2.21 -6.02 -3.68
C ARG A 32 -3.21 -7.16 -3.86
N ASP A 33 -2.74 -8.39 -3.75
CA ASP A 33 -3.56 -9.58 -4.02
C ASP A 33 -4.61 -9.77 -2.92
N TYR A 34 -4.28 -9.45 -1.67
CA TYR A 34 -5.22 -9.46 -0.55
C TYR A 34 -6.36 -8.45 -0.76
N LEU A 35 -6.03 -7.21 -1.12
CA LEU A 35 -7.04 -6.18 -1.40
C LEU A 35 -7.97 -6.55 -2.56
N ARG A 36 -7.45 -7.24 -3.59
CA ARG A 36 -8.26 -7.75 -4.70
C ARG A 36 -9.21 -8.87 -4.27
N ALA A 37 -8.80 -9.69 -3.31
CA ALA A 37 -9.58 -10.81 -2.81
C ALA A 37 -10.57 -10.43 -1.68
N ARG A 38 -10.39 -9.27 -1.04
CA ARG A 38 -11.22 -8.80 0.09
C ARG A 38 -11.80 -7.39 -0.17
N PRO A 39 -12.97 -7.31 -0.84
CA PRO A 39 -13.60 -6.03 -1.17
C PRO A 39 -13.92 -5.16 0.04
N GLU A 40 -14.27 -5.76 1.18
CA GLU A 40 -14.49 -5.04 2.45
C GLU A 40 -13.23 -4.30 2.93
N THR A 41 -12.08 -4.97 2.92
CA THR A 41 -10.81 -4.38 3.33
C THR A 41 -10.35 -3.32 2.32
N ALA A 42 -10.60 -3.52 1.03
CA ALA A 42 -10.36 -2.51 0.00
C ALA A 42 -11.16 -1.24 0.25
N ARG A 43 -12.44 -1.35 0.62
CA ARG A 43 -13.28 -0.20 1.00
C ARG A 43 -12.76 0.51 2.25
N ARG A 44 -12.33 -0.23 3.28
CA ARG A 44 -11.71 0.38 4.48
C ARG A 44 -10.45 1.16 4.13
N TYR A 45 -9.57 0.59 3.30
CA TYR A 45 -8.37 1.29 2.85
C TYR A 45 -8.68 2.50 1.97
N GLU A 46 -9.70 2.41 1.10
CA GLU A 46 -10.17 3.54 0.31
C GLU A 46 -10.68 4.68 1.18
N ALA A 47 -11.54 4.40 2.15
CA ALA A 47 -12.08 5.40 3.08
C ALA A 47 -10.97 6.13 3.84
N SER A 48 -9.96 5.39 4.31
CA SER A 48 -8.77 5.97 4.95
C SER A 48 -7.99 6.89 4.02
N LYS A 49 -7.77 6.50 2.75
CA LYS A 49 -7.12 7.37 1.75
C LYS A 49 -7.93 8.63 1.45
N ARG A 50 -9.25 8.54 1.36
CA ARG A 50 -10.12 9.71 1.10
C ARG A 50 -10.04 10.67 2.28
N ARG A 51 -10.25 10.19 3.50
CA ARG A 51 -10.12 10.99 4.72
C ARG A 51 -8.75 11.66 4.83
N ALA A 52 -7.66 10.95 4.56
CA ALA A 52 -6.32 11.52 4.60
C ALA A 52 -6.11 12.62 3.55
N ALA A 53 -6.71 12.48 2.36
CA ALA A 53 -6.64 13.50 1.31
C ALA A 53 -7.44 14.76 1.71
N ASP A 54 -8.62 14.58 2.30
CA ASP A 54 -9.45 15.68 2.79
C ASP A 54 -8.77 16.44 3.93
N LEU A 55 -8.10 15.74 4.85
CA LEU A 55 -7.39 16.35 5.98
C LEU A 55 -6.09 17.07 5.55
N HIS A 56 -5.41 16.57 4.52
CA HIS A 56 -4.06 17.00 4.15
C HIS A 56 -3.90 17.19 2.64
N PRO A 57 -4.66 18.10 2.00
CA PRO A 57 -4.62 18.29 0.54
C PRO A 57 -3.24 18.76 0.04
N ASP A 58 -2.53 19.57 0.83
CA ASP A 58 -1.27 20.19 0.43
C ASP A 58 -0.03 19.51 1.01
N SER A 59 -0.20 18.43 1.78
CA SER A 59 0.92 17.76 2.45
C SER A 59 0.91 16.26 2.22
N ARG A 60 1.77 15.83 1.30
CA ARG A 60 1.98 14.41 1.00
C ARG A 60 2.47 13.59 2.20
N ALA A 61 3.34 14.19 3.03
CA ALA A 61 3.87 13.53 4.22
C ALA A 61 2.73 13.26 5.21
N ARG A 62 1.98 14.31 5.59
CA ARG A 62 0.84 14.18 6.50
C ARG A 62 -0.27 13.27 5.94
N TYR A 63 -0.49 13.29 4.63
CA TYR A 63 -1.37 12.34 3.95
C TYR A 63 -0.92 10.88 4.14
N GLY A 64 0.39 10.62 4.08
CA GLY A 64 0.97 9.31 4.34
C GLY A 64 0.73 8.88 5.79
N ASP A 65 1.08 9.74 6.73
CA ASP A 65 0.98 9.49 8.17
C ASP A 65 -0.48 9.22 8.58
N ALA A 66 -1.42 10.02 8.08
CA ALA A 66 -2.84 9.93 8.42
C ALA A 66 -3.51 8.61 8.01
N LYS A 67 -2.93 7.83 7.09
CA LYS A 67 -3.43 6.52 6.69
C LYS A 67 -2.53 5.36 7.10
N GLU A 68 -1.42 5.63 7.77
CA GLU A 68 -0.38 4.64 8.06
C GLU A 68 -0.92 3.48 8.90
N ALA A 69 -1.67 3.78 9.97
CA ALA A 69 -2.26 2.77 10.84
C ALA A 69 -3.11 1.74 10.06
N VAL A 70 -3.97 2.21 9.16
CA VAL A 70 -4.81 1.33 8.32
C VAL A 70 -3.94 0.51 7.35
N VAL A 71 -2.87 1.09 6.79
CA VAL A 71 -1.95 0.34 5.92
C VAL A 71 -1.28 -0.79 6.68
N LEU A 72 -0.83 -0.54 7.92
CA LEU A 72 -0.18 -1.54 8.77
C LEU A 72 -1.14 -2.67 9.16
N GLU A 73 -2.37 -2.33 9.56
CA GLU A 73 -3.43 -3.32 9.86
C GLU A 73 -3.73 -4.21 8.65
N VAL A 74 -3.96 -3.59 7.48
CA VAL A 74 -4.25 -4.33 6.25
C VAL A 74 -3.07 -5.22 5.84
N MET A 75 -1.83 -4.75 6.04
CA MET A 75 -0.65 -5.57 5.76
C MET A 75 -0.54 -6.77 6.71
N ALA A 76 -0.88 -6.60 7.99
CA ALA A 76 -0.92 -7.72 8.95
C ALA A 76 -1.95 -8.78 8.54
N GLU A 77 -3.16 -8.35 8.18
CA GLU A 77 -4.21 -9.24 7.65
C GLU A 77 -3.78 -9.94 6.36
N ALA A 78 -3.15 -9.20 5.44
CA ALA A 78 -2.65 -9.73 4.18
C ALA A 78 -1.58 -10.82 4.39
N ARG A 79 -0.69 -10.63 5.38
CA ARG A 79 0.33 -11.63 5.75
C ARG A 79 -0.32 -12.92 6.28
N LEU A 80 -1.30 -12.80 7.17
CA LEU A 80 -2.04 -13.97 7.70
C LEU A 80 -2.78 -14.71 6.57
N TRP A 81 -3.44 -13.97 5.68
CA TRP A 81 -4.11 -14.53 4.51
C TRP A 81 -3.15 -15.21 3.54
N ALA A 82 -1.95 -14.67 3.34
CA ALA A 82 -0.95 -15.29 2.47
C ALA A 82 -0.41 -16.62 3.04
N VAL A 83 -0.35 -16.75 4.37
CA VAL A 83 0.03 -18.00 5.04
C VAL A 83 -1.04 -19.07 4.84
N SER A 84 -2.32 -18.72 5.03
CA SER A 84 -3.42 -19.69 4.87
C SER A 84 -3.66 -20.14 3.43
N ARG A 85 -3.12 -19.41 2.44
CA ARG A 85 -3.20 -19.76 1.01
C ARG A 85 -2.05 -20.62 0.50
N ARG A 86 -0.99 -20.84 1.28
CA ARG A 86 0.06 -21.76 0.85
C ARG A 86 -0.53 -23.17 0.83
N PRO A 87 -0.47 -23.90 -0.29
CA PRO A 87 -0.76 -25.33 -0.24
C PRO A 87 0.19 -25.95 0.79
N GLY A 88 -0.32 -26.92 1.56
CA GLY A 88 0.50 -27.74 2.45
C GLY A 88 1.65 -28.41 1.69
N PRO A 89 2.65 -28.94 2.40
CA PRO A 89 3.84 -29.54 1.79
C PRO A 89 3.51 -30.53 0.67
#